data_AF-A0A7K0KI41-F1
#
_entry.id   AF-A0A7K0KI41-F1
#
_cell.length_a   1.000
_cell.length_b   1.000
_cell.length_c   1.000
_cell.angle_alpha   90.00
_cell.angle_beta   90.00
_cell.angle_gamma   90.00
#
_symmetry.space_group_name_H-M   'P 1'
#
loop_
_entity.id
_entity.type
_entity.pdbx_description
1 polymer ?
#
loop_
_entity_poly.entity_id
_entity_poly.type
_entity_poly.pdbx_seq_one_letter_code
_entity_poly.pdbx_strand_id
1 'polypeptide(L)'
;MVSWTVMIWRMISQRLFAEKMGVSPVYAGKLLKGGENLTLETISKIQKTMGKNIISVTKPYAIVKSVILDPIVRFPDSAVKSVKYRESKINQDAFAVASDAA
;
A
#
# COMPACT_ATOMS: atom_id res chain seq x y z
N MET A 1 -53.29 -6.99 -7.63
CA MET A 1 -53.14 -7.48 -6.25
C MET A 1 -51.74 -8.07 -6.13
N VAL A 2 -50.80 -7.36 -5.49
CA VAL A 2 -49.44 -7.89 -5.32
C VAL A 2 -49.53 -9.03 -4.31
N SER A 3 -49.11 -10.24 -4.71
CA SER A 3 -49.24 -11.44 -3.88
C SER A 3 -48.50 -11.26 -2.55
N TRP A 4 -49.23 -11.38 -1.43
CA TRP A 4 -48.69 -11.26 -0.07
C TRP A 4 -47.53 -12.24 0.18
N THR A 5 -47.59 -13.43 -0.44
CA THR A 5 -46.54 -14.44 -0.41
C THR A 5 -45.22 -13.92 -0.97
N VAL A 6 -45.25 -13.17 -2.07
CA VAL A 6 -44.05 -12.59 -2.69
C VAL A 6 -43.43 -11.53 -1.79
N MET A 7 -44.26 -10.76 -1.09
CA MET A 7 -43.78 -9.72 -0.17
C MET A 7 -43.05 -10.33 1.04
N ILE A 8 -43.62 -11.38 1.63
CA ILE A 8 -43.02 -12.12 2.74
C ILE A 8 -41.68 -12.75 2.32
N TRP A 9 -41.63 -13.38 1.14
CA TRP A 9 -40.42 -14.04 0.65
C TRP A 9 -39.25 -13.06 0.48
N ARG A 10 -39.52 -11.86 -0.05
CA ARG A 10 -38.51 -10.79 -0.20
C ARG A 10 -38.00 -10.29 1.16
N MET A 11 -38.88 -10.15 2.15
CA MET A 11 -38.50 -9.72 3.50
C MET A 11 -37.61 -10.75 4.20
N ILE A 12 -37.98 -12.03 4.13
CA ILE A 12 -37.19 -13.13 4.71
C ILE A 12 -35.81 -13.21 4.05
N SER A 13 -35.76 -13.11 2.72
CA SER A 13 -34.49 -13.14 1.99
C SER A 13 -33.57 -11.99 2.37
N GLN A 14 -34.08 -10.76 2.54
CA GLN A 14 -33.28 -9.62 2.96
C GLN A 14 -32.80 -9.74 4.40
N ARG A 15 -33.66 -10.25 5.30
CA ARG A 15 -33.30 -10.49 6.70
C ARG A 15 -32.21 -11.54 6.82
N LEU A 16 -32.35 -12.68 6.14
CA LEU A 16 -31.34 -13.74 6.12
C LEU A 16 -30.01 -13.25 5.54
N PHE A 17 -30.07 -12.41 4.51
CA PHE A 17 -28.87 -11.79 3.95
C PHE A 17 -28.19 -10.85 4.96
N ALA A 18 -28.97 -10.04 5.69
CA ALA A 18 -28.46 -9.15 6.74
C ALA A 18 -27.84 -9.94 7.91
N GLU A 19 -28.49 -11.01 8.35
CA GLU A 19 -27.99 -11.92 9.39
C GLU A 19 -26.67 -12.57 8.98
N LYS A 20 -26.58 -13.10 7.74
CA LYS A 20 -25.33 -13.68 7.24
C LYS A 20 -24.21 -12.66 7.05
N MET A 21 -24.55 -11.40 6.75
CA MET A 21 -23.59 -10.29 6.65
C MET A 21 -23.20 -9.71 8.03
N GLY A 22 -23.94 -10.03 9.10
CA GLY A 22 -23.74 -9.43 10.43
C GLY A 22 -24.11 -7.95 10.48
N VAL A 23 -25.04 -7.48 9.64
CA VAL A 23 -25.43 -6.07 9.53
C VAL A 23 -26.91 -5.86 9.83
N SER A 24 -27.30 -4.61 10.12
CA SER A 24 -28.70 -4.26 10.31
C SER A 24 -29.54 -4.53 9.04
N PRO A 25 -30.78 -5.04 9.16
CA PRO A 25 -31.68 -5.25 8.02
C PRO A 25 -31.94 -3.97 7.21
N VAL A 26 -31.98 -2.82 7.88
CA VAL A 26 -32.15 -1.51 7.24
C VAL A 26 -30.93 -1.18 6.38
N TYR A 27 -29.73 -1.44 6.92
CA TYR A 27 -28.48 -1.24 6.20
C TYR A 27 -28.37 -2.17 4.98
N ALA A 28 -28.68 -3.46 5.15
CA ALA A 28 -28.74 -4.41 4.04
C ALA A 28 -29.76 -3.98 2.95
N GLY A 29 -30.90 -3.44 3.35
CA GLY A 29 -31.89 -2.91 2.43
C GLY A 29 -31.38 -1.71 1.61
N LYS A 30 -30.68 -0.77 2.24
CA LYS A 30 -30.06 0.37 1.53
C LYS A 30 -28.92 -0.07 0.61
N LEU A 31 -28.10 -1.00 1.08
CA LEU A 31 -26.99 -1.61 0.37
C LEU A 31 -27.47 -2.30 -0.92
N LEU A 32 -28.52 -3.12 -0.85
CA LEU A 32 -29.11 -3.79 -2.01
C LEU A 32 -29.84 -2.82 -2.96
N LYS A 33 -30.33 -1.69 -2.45
CA LYS A 33 -30.95 -0.63 -3.26
C LYS A 33 -29.93 0.32 -3.90
N GLY A 34 -28.63 0.17 -3.60
CA GLY A 34 -27.57 1.06 -4.10
C GLY A 34 -27.60 2.46 -3.48
N GLY A 35 -28.27 2.64 -2.34
CA GLY A 35 -28.38 3.94 -1.65
C GLY A 35 -27.22 4.27 -0.71
N GLU A 36 -26.22 3.38 -0.61
CA GLU A 36 -25.03 3.53 0.25
C GLU A 36 -23.78 3.29 -0.60
N ASN A 37 -22.67 3.93 -0.24
CA ASN A 37 -21.41 3.80 -0.97
C ASN A 37 -20.78 2.43 -0.69
N LEU A 38 -20.73 1.57 -1.72
CA LEU A 38 -20.19 0.21 -1.60
C LEU A 38 -18.67 0.25 -1.67
N THR A 39 -18.02 0.23 -0.51
CA THR A 39 -16.56 0.04 -0.46
C THR A 39 -16.18 -1.35 -0.97
N LEU A 40 -14.94 -1.50 -1.47
CA LEU A 40 -14.39 -2.80 -1.89
C LEU A 40 -14.48 -3.87 -0.78
N GLU A 41 -14.31 -3.47 0.48
CA GLU A 41 -14.45 -4.36 1.63
C GLU A 41 -15.87 -4.91 1.74
N THR A 42 -16.87 -4.03 1.61
CA THR A 42 -18.28 -4.40 1.67
C THR A 42 -18.66 -5.29 0.49
N ILE A 43 -18.20 -4.98 -0.72
CA ILE A 43 -18.41 -5.83 -1.90
C ILE A 43 -17.81 -7.22 -1.69
N SER A 44 -16.58 -7.30 -1.15
CA SER A 44 -15.93 -8.57 -0.83
C SER A 44 -16.71 -9.38 0.21
N LYS A 45 -17.25 -8.72 1.24
CA LYS A 45 -18.14 -9.36 2.23
C LYS A 45 -19.39 -9.92 1.55
N ILE A 46 -20.09 -9.13 0.74
CA ILE A 46 -21.29 -9.59 0.00
C ILE A 46 -20.96 -10.82 -0.87
N GLN A 47 -19.84 -10.78 -1.59
CA GLN A 47 -19.39 -11.89 -2.43
C GLN A 47 -19.20 -13.18 -1.63
N LYS A 48 -18.57 -13.10 -0.46
CA LYS A 48 -18.39 -14.23 0.46
C LYS A 48 -19.75 -14.74 0.97
N THR A 49 -20.64 -13.83 1.38
CA THR A 49 -21.94 -14.19 1.95
C THR A 49 -22.86 -14.86 0.93
N MET A 50 -22.82 -14.40 -0.32
CA MET A 50 -23.65 -14.93 -1.42
C MET A 50 -23.00 -16.10 -2.17
N GLY A 51 -21.71 -16.37 -1.93
CA GLY A 51 -20.94 -17.37 -2.68
C GLY A 51 -20.85 -17.05 -4.18
N LYS A 52 -21.01 -15.79 -4.57
CA LYS A 52 -21.02 -15.34 -5.97
C LYS A 52 -19.99 -14.24 -6.16
N ASN A 53 -19.35 -14.25 -7.32
CA ASN A 53 -18.40 -13.22 -7.70
C ASN A 53 -19.17 -12.04 -8.31
N ILE A 54 -19.17 -10.88 -7.64
CA ILE A 54 -19.85 -9.66 -8.09
C ILE A 54 -18.89 -8.84 -8.95
N ILE A 55 -17.64 -8.70 -8.50
CA ILE A 55 -16.59 -8.01 -9.23
C ILE A 55 -15.40 -8.96 -9.40
N SER A 56 -15.00 -9.19 -10.65
CA SER A 56 -13.76 -9.86 -11.01
C SER A 56 -12.81 -8.85 -11.64
N VAL A 57 -11.67 -8.61 -11.00
CA VAL A 57 -10.62 -7.75 -11.56
C VAL A 57 -9.78 -8.62 -12.49
N THR A 58 -10.12 -8.62 -13.78
CA THR A 58 -9.51 -9.50 -14.80
C THR A 58 -8.09 -9.07 -15.20
N LYS A 59 -7.66 -7.87 -14.80
CA LYS A 59 -6.35 -7.32 -15.15
C LYS A 59 -5.62 -6.86 -13.89
N PRO A 60 -4.51 -7.50 -13.50
CA PRO A 60 -3.67 -6.95 -12.44
C PRO A 60 -3.13 -5.60 -12.89
N TYR A 61 -3.05 -4.66 -11.95
CA TYR A 61 -2.43 -3.36 -12.19
C TYR A 61 -0.93 -3.55 -12.41
N ALA A 62 -0.49 -3.53 -13.68
CA ALA A 62 0.90 -3.65 -14.05
C ALA A 62 1.55 -2.26 -14.08
N ILE A 63 2.44 -1.98 -13.14
CA ILE A 63 3.28 -0.79 -13.18
C ILE A 63 4.46 -1.10 -14.09
N VAL A 64 4.40 -0.61 -15.33
CA VAL A 64 5.54 -0.67 -16.25
C VAL A 64 6.49 0.48 -15.90
N LYS A 65 7.60 0.16 -15.22
CA LYS A 65 8.72 1.09 -15.05
C LYS A 65 9.76 0.79 -16.13
N SER A 66 9.80 1.61 -17.17
CA SER A 66 10.94 1.65 -18.08
C SER A 66 12.03 2.51 -17.44
N VAL A 67 13.19 1.92 -17.18
CA VAL A 67 14.40 2.67 -16.83
C VAL A 67 15.31 2.63 -18.05
N ILE A 68 15.62 3.81 -18.60
CA ILE A 68 16.68 3.94 -19.58
C ILE A 68 17.97 3.86 -18.78
N LEU A 69 18.70 2.75 -18.93
CA LEU A 69 20.05 2.64 -18.41
C LEU A 69 20.97 3.26 -19.44
N ASP A 70 21.47 4.46 -19.13
CA ASP A 70 22.55 5.03 -19.91
C ASP A 70 23.74 4.05 -19.89
N PRO A 71 24.44 3.87 -21.03
CA PRO A 71 25.60 3.01 -21.06
C PRO A 71 26.59 3.48 -20.00
N ILE A 72 27.15 2.53 -19.24
CA ILE A 72 28.17 2.80 -18.22
C ILE A 72 29.27 3.65 -18.88
N VAL A 73 29.32 4.94 -18.55
CA VAL A 73 30.43 5.80 -18.93
C VAL A 73 31.61 5.27 -18.14
N ARG A 74 32.50 4.52 -18.81
CA ARG A 74 33.81 4.19 -18.24
C ARG A 74 34.49 5.53 -17.99
N PHE A 75 34.64 5.89 -16.72
CA PHE A 75 35.42 7.07 -16.36
C PHE A 75 36.80 6.94 -17.00
N PRO A 76 37.32 8.00 -17.65
CA PRO A 76 38.66 7.96 -18.20
C PRO A 76 39.67 7.71 -17.07
N ASP A 77 40.75 6.97 -17.34
CA ASP A 77 41.77 6.61 -16.34
C ASP A 77 42.40 7.83 -15.64
N SER A 78 42.26 9.02 -16.23
CA SER A 78 42.67 10.31 -15.65
C SER A 78 41.84 10.72 -14.42
N ALA A 79 40.60 10.23 -14.28
CA ALA A 79 39.73 10.53 -13.15
C ALA A 79 40.09 9.74 -11.87
N VAL A 80 41.02 8.79 -11.96
CA VAL A 80 41.46 7.94 -10.82
C VAL A 80 42.58 8.59 -9.99
N LYS A 81 43.03 9.80 -10.34
CA LYS A 81 44.06 10.51 -9.56
C LYS A 81 43.43 11.51 -8.58
N SER A 82 43.14 11.04 -7.38
CA SER A 82 42.92 11.95 -6.24
C SER A 82 44.26 12.61 -5.86
N VAL A 83 44.45 13.87 -6.24
CA VAL A 83 45.58 14.66 -5.73
C VAL A 83 45.19 15.18 -4.35
N LYS A 84 45.85 14.69 -3.30
CA LYS A 84 45.67 15.15 -1.92
C LYS A 84 46.28 16.55 -1.80
N TYR A 85 45.46 17.59 -1.82
CA TYR A 85 45.93 18.97 -1.60
C TYR A 85 46.17 19.20 -0.10
N ARG A 86 47.47 19.31 0.23
CA ARG A 86 48.01 20.00 1.41
C ARG A 86 47.88 19.26 2.76
N GLU A 87 48.93 18.54 3.14
CA GLU A 87 49.25 18.33 4.56
C GLU A 87 49.94 19.60 5.08
N SER A 88 49.19 20.50 5.71
CA SER A 88 49.81 21.48 6.59
C SER A 88 50.41 20.71 7.77
N LYS A 89 51.74 20.68 7.88
CA LYS A 89 52.43 20.26 9.10
C LYS A 89 51.85 21.06 10.27
N ILE A 90 51.00 20.43 11.07
CA ILE A 90 50.70 20.92 12.41
C ILE A 90 51.95 20.57 13.22
N ASN A 91 52.70 21.59 13.62
CA ASN A 91 53.95 21.46 14.37
C ASN A 91 53.72 20.58 15.60
N GLN A 92 54.51 19.51 15.74
CA GLN A 92 54.40 18.54 16.83
C GLN A 92 55.49 18.72 17.91
N ASP A 93 56.13 19.90 17.96
CA ASP A 93 57.32 20.11 18.79
C ASP A 93 57.13 21.12 19.95
N ALA A 94 55.89 21.46 20.33
CA ALA A 94 55.63 22.41 21.42
C ALA A 94 55.09 21.78 22.72
N PHE A 95 55.15 20.45 22.89
CA PHE A 95 54.61 19.77 24.09
C PHE A 95 55.57 18.78 24.76
N ALA A 96 56.86 19.12 24.81
CA ALA A 96 57.83 18.38 25.63
C ALA A 96 58.82 19.35 26.29
N VAL A 97 58.35 20.17 27.23
CA VAL A 97 59.20 20.74 28.27
C VAL A 97 58.49 20.63 29.62
N ALA A 98 59.19 19.98 30.56
CA ALA A 98 58.99 19.94 32.00
C ALA A 98 57.93 18.98 32.58
N SER A 99 58.29 17.69 32.63
CA SER A 99 58.12 16.90 33.85
C SER A 99 59.30 15.94 33.92
N ASP A 100 60.26 16.25 34.80
CA ASP A 100 61.00 15.30 35.65
C ASP A 100 62.27 16.01 36.17
N ALA A 101 62.13 16.62 37.34
CA ALA A 101 63.25 16.88 38.23
C ALA A 101 63.04 15.97 39.45
N ALA A 102 63.96 15.03 39.61
CA ALA A 102 64.19 14.28 40.85
C ALA A 102 64.98 15.14 41.86
#